data_AF-A0A246ACQ3-F1
#
_entry.id   AF-A0A246ACQ3-F1
#
_cell.length_a   1.000
_cell.length_b   1.000
_cell.length_c   1.000
_cell.angle_alpha   90.00
_cell.angle_beta   90.00
_cell.angle_gamma   90.00
#
_symmetry.space_group_name_H-M   'P 1'
#
loop_
_entity.id
_entity.type
_entity.pdbx_description
1 polymer ?
#
loop_
_entity_poly.entity_id
_entity_poly.type
_entity_poly.pdbx_seq_one_letter_code
_entity_poly.pdbx_strand_id
1 'polypeptide(L)'
;MNFKLIALSLFAIISCSYSLSAQEVEKNIRMDKSFKADGISNEWNEPLNQYNDATKLAFALANDDQHLYIIIESLDPQTTFSVLRGGITLNINTQGKKKDGVKLLFPLMEQSPIPATAELKDRPRPGESSEMHDPNAMTKSIKVSGFKNITDGNLPAINPYGITTGMHIHPNKDLIYELSIPLAQLQVNLDFKKTLVYNIKINQPGPSAFRKDGNRSMSEGMPGGKGGRSRMGGNHVGMSGGGMGGNRGAGRQRLPEGAGENTAGMKSSDFWIKYKLAKA
;
A
#
# COMPACT_ATOMS: atom_id res chain seq x y z
N MET A 1 -18.21 47.22 -46.74
CA MET A 1 -18.48 46.19 -45.71
C MET A 1 -17.57 45.00 -45.98
N ASN A 2 -16.59 44.74 -45.11
CA ASN A 2 -15.49 43.82 -45.41
C ASN A 2 -15.91 42.36 -45.19
N PHE A 3 -16.32 41.69 -46.27
CA PHE A 3 -16.74 40.27 -46.26
C PHE A 3 -15.70 39.31 -45.64
N LYS A 4 -14.41 39.66 -45.66
CA LYS A 4 -13.34 38.90 -45.00
C LYS A 4 -13.44 38.89 -43.46
N LEU A 5 -13.92 39.97 -42.84
CA LEU A 5 -14.11 40.02 -41.37
C LEU A 5 -15.33 39.19 -40.93
N ILE A 6 -16.36 39.10 -41.78
CA ILE A 6 -17.57 38.32 -41.48
C ILE A 6 -17.28 36.82 -41.57
N ALA A 7 -16.50 36.39 -42.57
CA ALA A 7 -16.10 34.99 -42.72
C ALA A 7 -15.21 34.48 -41.57
N LEU A 8 -14.31 35.33 -41.04
CA LEU A 8 -13.44 34.98 -39.92
C LEU A 8 -14.22 34.82 -38.60
N SER A 9 -15.26 35.63 -38.41
CA SER A 9 -16.16 35.56 -37.25
C SER A 9 -16.99 34.27 -37.22
N LEU A 10 -17.51 33.84 -38.38
CA LEU A 10 -18.27 32.59 -38.50
C LEU A 10 -17.43 31.34 -38.22
N PHE A 11 -16.14 31.34 -38.56
CA PHE A 11 -15.25 30.20 -38.31
C PHE A 11 -14.84 30.07 -36.82
N ALA A 12 -14.77 31.19 -36.09
CA ALA A 12 -14.45 31.19 -34.66
C ALA A 12 -15.63 30.73 -33.76
N ILE A 13 -16.87 30.89 -34.23
CA ILE A 13 -18.06 30.45 -33.48
C ILE A 13 -18.23 28.93 -33.59
N ILE A 14 -17.89 28.34 -34.74
CA ILE A 14 -18.02 26.88 -34.98
C ILE A 14 -16.93 26.09 -34.24
N SER A 15 -15.72 26.65 -34.04
CA SER A 15 -14.64 25.97 -33.32
C SER A 15 -14.80 25.99 -31.79
N CYS A 16 -15.63 26.89 -31.24
CA CYS A 16 -15.88 26.97 -29.80
C CYS A 16 -16.94 25.97 -29.31
N SER A 17 -17.75 25.39 -30.21
CA SER A 17 -18.84 24.48 -29.85
C SER A 17 -18.41 23.03 -29.54
N TYR A 18 -17.16 22.65 -29.80
CA TYR A 18 -16.71 21.26 -29.70
C TYR A 18 -16.02 20.87 -28.37
N SER A 19 -15.91 21.77 -27.39
CA SER A 19 -15.08 21.52 -26.19
C SER A 19 -15.83 21.48 -24.85
N LEU A 20 -17.17 21.41 -24.84
CA LEU A 20 -17.94 21.15 -23.61
C LEU A 20 -18.63 19.78 -23.66
N SER A 21 -17.85 18.71 -23.77
CA SER A 21 -18.32 17.44 -23.24
C SER A 21 -18.14 17.48 -21.73
N ALA A 22 -19.18 17.88 -21.00
CA ALA A 22 -19.23 17.68 -19.56
C ALA A 22 -19.21 16.16 -19.34
N GLN A 23 -18.04 15.62 -18.97
CA GLN A 23 -17.89 14.20 -18.66
C GLN A 23 -18.93 13.84 -17.59
N GLU A 24 -19.94 13.07 -17.97
CA GLU A 24 -21.01 12.68 -17.06
C GLU A 24 -20.37 11.91 -15.91
N VAL A 25 -20.50 12.44 -14.69
CA VAL A 25 -19.92 11.80 -13.52
C VAL A 25 -20.68 10.51 -13.28
N GLU A 26 -19.93 9.41 -13.25
CA GLU A 26 -20.48 8.09 -13.01
C GLU A 26 -21.24 8.01 -11.68
N LYS A 27 -22.16 7.05 -11.61
CA LYS A 27 -22.95 6.76 -10.41
C LYS A 27 -22.54 5.41 -9.88
N ASN A 28 -22.55 5.26 -8.56
CA ASN A 28 -22.42 3.97 -7.93
C ASN A 28 -23.53 3.02 -8.41
N ILE A 29 -23.29 1.72 -8.27
CA ILE A 29 -24.32 0.70 -8.39
C ILE A 29 -25.17 0.69 -7.12
N ARG A 30 -26.44 0.28 -7.21
CA ARG A 30 -27.26 -0.02 -6.02
C ARG A 30 -26.93 -1.41 -5.50
N MET A 31 -26.64 -1.51 -4.21
CA MET A 31 -26.44 -2.81 -3.57
C MET A 31 -27.79 -3.35 -3.11
N ASP A 32 -28.33 -4.31 -3.86
CA ASP A 32 -29.66 -4.90 -3.61
C ASP A 32 -29.58 -6.22 -2.84
N LYS A 33 -28.40 -6.88 -2.84
CA LYS A 33 -28.14 -8.12 -2.09
C LYS A 33 -27.56 -7.80 -0.72
N SER A 34 -27.74 -8.70 0.24
CA SER A 34 -27.11 -8.59 1.56
C SER A 34 -25.60 -8.67 1.42
N PHE A 35 -24.91 -7.56 1.67
CA PHE A 35 -23.44 -7.50 1.59
C PHE A 35 -22.77 -8.08 2.83
N LYS A 36 -21.72 -8.86 2.62
CA LYS A 36 -20.80 -9.31 3.66
C LYS A 36 -19.39 -9.22 3.12
N ALA A 37 -18.52 -8.50 3.83
CA ALA A 37 -17.11 -8.42 3.45
C ALA A 37 -16.39 -9.69 3.90
N ASP A 38 -16.50 -10.77 3.12
CA ASP A 38 -15.84 -12.05 3.40
C ASP A 38 -14.87 -12.50 2.30
N GLY A 39 -14.65 -11.66 1.28
CA GLY A 39 -13.72 -11.94 0.19
C GLY A 39 -14.33 -12.90 -0.82
N ILE A 40 -15.66 -12.91 -0.97
CA ILE A 40 -16.40 -13.68 -1.96
C ILE A 40 -17.26 -12.69 -2.76
N SER A 41 -17.23 -12.75 -4.09
CA SER A 41 -17.86 -11.72 -4.93
C SER A 41 -19.31 -12.00 -5.36
N ASN A 42 -20.01 -12.96 -4.72
CA ASN A 42 -21.34 -13.43 -5.17
C ASN A 42 -22.44 -12.34 -5.11
N GLU A 43 -22.23 -11.33 -4.28
CA GLU A 43 -23.08 -10.16 -4.12
C GLU A 43 -22.94 -9.19 -5.29
N TRP A 44 -21.84 -9.28 -6.05
CA TRP A 44 -21.51 -8.38 -7.14
C TRP A 44 -21.92 -8.95 -8.50
N ASN A 45 -21.99 -8.07 -9.49
CA ASN A 45 -22.20 -8.47 -10.88
C ASN A 45 -20.84 -8.66 -11.53
N GLU A 46 -20.59 -9.87 -12.03
CA GLU A 46 -19.33 -10.21 -12.71
C GLU A 46 -19.47 -10.16 -14.24
N PRO A 47 -18.43 -9.73 -14.97
CA PRO A 47 -17.19 -9.13 -14.44
C PRO A 47 -17.46 -7.74 -13.84
N LEU A 48 -16.64 -7.33 -12.86
CA LEU A 48 -16.69 -5.98 -12.32
C LEU A 48 -16.60 -4.91 -13.43
N ASN A 49 -17.34 -3.82 -13.26
CA ASN A 49 -17.61 -2.86 -14.33
C ASN A 49 -16.48 -1.87 -14.61
N GLN A 50 -15.43 -1.84 -13.78
CA GLN A 50 -14.30 -0.94 -13.95
C GLN A 50 -12.98 -1.68 -13.87
N TYR A 51 -12.00 -1.19 -14.63
CA TYR A 51 -10.65 -1.72 -14.63
C TYR A 51 -9.62 -0.60 -14.77
N ASN A 52 -8.55 -0.66 -13.99
CA ASN A 52 -7.44 0.27 -14.08
C ASN A 52 -6.17 -0.42 -14.59
N ASP A 53 -5.74 -0.08 -15.81
CA ASP A 53 -4.59 -0.71 -16.47
C ASP A 53 -3.27 -0.55 -15.72
N ALA A 54 -3.08 0.56 -15.01
CA ALA A 54 -1.82 0.87 -14.35
C ALA A 54 -1.64 0.06 -13.06
N THR A 55 -2.73 -0.18 -12.33
CA THR A 55 -2.73 -0.93 -11.06
C THR A 55 -3.15 -2.39 -11.23
N LYS A 56 -3.68 -2.78 -12.40
CA LYS A 56 -4.25 -4.10 -12.67
C LYS A 56 -5.36 -4.47 -11.68
N LEU A 57 -6.14 -3.48 -11.27
CA LEU A 57 -7.29 -3.64 -10.39
C LEU A 57 -8.59 -3.56 -11.20
N ALA A 58 -9.38 -4.62 -11.15
CA ALA A 58 -10.80 -4.56 -11.43
C ALA A 58 -11.51 -4.07 -10.17
N PHE A 59 -12.55 -3.25 -10.30
CA PHE A 59 -13.28 -2.75 -9.14
C PHE A 59 -14.73 -2.41 -9.46
N ALA A 60 -15.56 -2.36 -8.43
CA ALA A 60 -16.88 -1.78 -8.49
C ALA A 60 -17.17 -0.97 -7.23
N LEU A 61 -17.98 0.08 -7.39
CA LEU A 61 -18.47 0.92 -6.31
C LEU A 61 -19.98 0.81 -6.23
N ALA A 62 -20.49 0.55 -5.04
CA ALA A 62 -21.92 0.48 -4.80
C ALA A 62 -22.33 1.23 -3.53
N ASN A 63 -23.61 1.50 -3.38
CA ASN A 63 -24.18 1.92 -2.10
C ASN A 63 -25.61 1.39 -1.95
N ASP A 64 -25.99 1.14 -0.70
CA ASP A 64 -27.39 1.05 -0.30
C ASP A 64 -27.79 2.39 0.37
N ASP A 65 -28.80 2.38 1.23
CA ASP A 65 -29.30 3.57 1.92
C ASP A 65 -28.44 3.98 3.12
N GLN A 66 -27.58 3.08 3.61
CA GLN A 66 -26.86 3.22 4.87
C GLN A 66 -25.34 3.14 4.72
N HIS A 67 -24.84 2.48 3.69
CA HIS A 67 -23.46 2.09 3.49
C HIS A 67 -23.00 2.37 2.06
N LEU A 68 -21.71 2.63 1.97
CA LEU A 68 -20.93 2.62 0.75
C LEU A 68 -20.14 1.30 0.71
N TYR A 69 -20.11 0.66 -0.45
CA TYR A 69 -19.43 -0.61 -0.69
C TYR A 69 -18.39 -0.48 -1.79
N ILE A 70 -17.29 -1.21 -1.63
CA ILE A 70 -16.24 -1.35 -2.63
C ILE A 70 -15.83 -2.81 -2.71
N ILE A 71 -15.73 -3.33 -3.93
CA ILE A 71 -14.99 -4.55 -4.24
C ILE A 71 -13.83 -4.20 -5.17
N ILE A 72 -12.69 -4.85 -4.93
CA ILE A 72 -11.50 -4.78 -5.74
C ILE A 72 -11.01 -6.20 -5.99
N GLU A 73 -10.70 -6.49 -7.24
CA GLU A 73 -10.13 -7.76 -7.66
C GLU A 73 -8.83 -7.57 -8.43
N SER A 74 -7.95 -8.55 -8.33
CA SER A 74 -6.77 -8.61 -9.18
C SER A 74 -6.36 -10.05 -9.47
N LEU A 75 -6.11 -10.31 -10.76
CA LEU A 75 -5.48 -11.54 -11.25
C LEU A 75 -3.96 -11.36 -11.44
N ASP A 76 -3.42 -10.17 -11.15
CA ASP A 76 -1.99 -9.89 -11.34
C ASP A 76 -1.21 -10.28 -10.06
N PRO A 77 -0.26 -11.24 -10.14
CA PRO A 77 0.46 -11.69 -8.96
C PRO A 77 1.31 -10.61 -8.27
N GLN A 78 1.79 -9.59 -9.00
CA GLN A 78 2.59 -8.50 -8.42
C GLN A 78 1.69 -7.54 -7.64
N THR A 79 0.50 -7.26 -8.16
CA THR A 79 -0.53 -6.50 -7.48
C THR A 79 -0.99 -7.23 -6.22
N THR A 80 -1.35 -8.52 -6.32
CA THR A 80 -1.72 -9.34 -5.15
C THR A 80 -0.63 -9.32 -4.08
N PHE A 81 0.63 -9.50 -4.47
CA PHE A 81 1.77 -9.46 -3.53
C PHE A 81 1.93 -8.08 -2.86
N SER A 82 1.75 -7.00 -3.62
CA SER A 82 1.85 -5.63 -3.11
C SER A 82 0.72 -5.30 -2.13
N VAL A 83 -0.51 -5.72 -2.43
CA VAL A 83 -1.66 -5.56 -1.53
C VAL A 83 -1.50 -6.36 -0.24
N LEU A 84 -1.02 -7.61 -0.32
CA LEU A 84 -0.72 -8.42 0.86
C LEU A 84 0.30 -7.75 1.80
N ARG A 85 1.30 -7.08 1.23
CA ARG A 85 2.43 -6.54 1.98
C ARG A 85 2.25 -5.10 2.47
N GLY A 86 1.59 -4.27 1.67
CA GLY A 86 1.40 -2.84 1.94
C GLY A 86 -0.04 -2.46 2.24
N GLY A 87 -1.01 -3.30 1.90
CA GLY A 87 -2.42 -2.97 1.91
C GLY A 87 -2.81 -1.96 0.82
N ILE A 88 -4.12 -1.73 0.72
CA ILE A 88 -4.71 -0.66 -0.08
C ILE A 88 -5.08 0.48 0.86
N THR A 89 -4.64 1.70 0.54
CA THR A 89 -5.21 2.92 1.14
C THR A 89 -6.35 3.39 0.26
N LEU A 90 -7.57 3.36 0.81
CA LEU A 90 -8.74 4.01 0.27
C LEU A 90 -8.88 5.40 0.90
N ASN A 91 -8.83 6.44 0.08
CA ASN A 91 -9.08 7.82 0.50
C ASN A 91 -10.37 8.34 -0.16
N ILE A 92 -11.31 8.83 0.64
CA ILE A 92 -12.62 9.32 0.19
C ILE A 92 -12.77 10.79 0.58
N ASN A 93 -12.94 11.65 -0.43
CA ASN A 93 -13.20 13.07 -0.25
C ASN A 93 -14.64 13.43 -0.65
N THR A 94 -15.41 13.94 0.31
CA THR A 94 -16.80 14.39 0.14
C THR A 94 -16.93 15.84 -0.31
N GLN A 95 -15.82 16.53 -0.59
CA GLN A 95 -15.84 17.91 -1.07
C GLN A 95 -15.76 18.00 -2.61
N GLY A 96 -15.72 16.87 -3.31
CA GLY A 96 -15.62 16.84 -4.77
C GLY A 96 -14.22 17.11 -5.32
N LYS A 97 -13.17 17.08 -4.47
CA LYS A 97 -11.79 17.46 -4.82
C LYS A 97 -10.85 16.26 -4.76
N LYS A 98 -9.88 16.18 -5.68
CA LYS A 98 -8.78 15.21 -5.65
C LYS A 98 -7.75 15.61 -4.59
N LYS A 99 -8.10 15.40 -3.33
CA LYS A 99 -7.26 15.67 -2.16
C LYS A 99 -7.63 14.72 -1.03
N ASP A 100 -6.90 14.84 0.07
CA ASP A 100 -7.17 14.06 1.27
C ASP A 100 -8.59 14.31 1.83
N GLY A 101 -9.23 13.22 2.23
CA GLY A 101 -10.46 13.17 3.01
C GLY A 101 -10.31 12.11 4.10
N VAL A 102 -11.33 11.27 4.30
CA VAL A 102 -11.20 10.12 5.20
C VAL A 102 -10.34 9.05 4.55
N LYS A 103 -9.51 8.36 5.33
CA LYS A 103 -8.63 7.30 4.83
C LYS A 103 -8.84 6.02 5.62
N LEU A 104 -8.83 4.91 4.90
CA LEU A 104 -8.82 3.57 5.46
C LEU A 104 -7.72 2.76 4.77
N LEU A 105 -6.91 2.08 5.57
CA LEU A 105 -5.87 1.16 5.14
C LEU A 105 -6.19 -0.26 5.62
N PHE A 106 -6.27 -1.18 4.67
CA PHE A 106 -6.47 -2.61 4.90
C PHE A 106 -5.86 -3.40 3.73
N PRO A 107 -5.38 -4.64 3.93
CA PRO A 107 -5.00 -5.21 5.23
C PRO A 107 -3.87 -4.45 5.91
N LEU A 108 -3.83 -4.54 7.25
CA LEU A 108 -2.62 -4.25 8.01
C LEU A 108 -1.86 -5.55 8.24
N MET A 109 -0.58 -5.58 7.87
CA MET A 109 0.30 -6.62 8.38
C MET A 109 0.58 -6.32 9.86
N GLU A 110 0.08 -7.16 10.75
CA GLU A 110 0.58 -7.16 12.12
C GLU A 110 2.05 -7.61 12.08
N GLN A 111 2.96 -6.74 12.53
CA GLN A 111 4.32 -7.17 12.79
C GLN A 111 4.24 -8.18 13.94
N SER A 112 4.53 -9.45 13.67
CA SER A 112 4.85 -10.38 14.75
C SER A 112 5.98 -9.73 15.56
N PRO A 113 5.82 -9.49 16.88
CA PRO A 113 6.89 -8.97 17.68
C PRO A 113 7.99 -10.02 17.68
N ILE A 114 9.00 -9.85 16.83
CA ILE A 114 10.25 -10.59 16.96
C ILE A 114 10.77 -10.18 18.34
N PRO A 115 10.83 -11.09 19.34
CA PRO A 115 11.33 -10.72 20.64
C PRO A 115 12.75 -10.23 20.46
N ALA A 116 13.03 -8.98 20.87
CA ALA A 116 14.35 -8.34 20.74
C ALA A 116 15.45 -9.05 21.55
N THR A 117 15.14 -10.19 22.16
CA THR A 117 16.00 -10.97 23.07
C THR A 117 16.06 -12.46 22.73
N ALA A 118 15.49 -12.92 21.62
CA ALA A 118 15.71 -14.30 21.19
C ALA A 118 17.19 -14.44 20.77
N GLU A 119 17.98 -15.07 21.64
CA GLU A 119 19.39 -15.37 21.39
C GLU A 119 19.54 -16.02 20.00
N LEU A 120 20.56 -15.59 19.27
CA LEU A 120 20.89 -16.00 17.89
C LEU A 120 21.21 -17.50 17.70
N LYS A 121 20.83 -18.37 18.65
CA LYS A 121 21.12 -19.81 18.63
C LYS A 121 20.03 -20.66 17.99
N ASP A 122 18.76 -20.24 18.04
CA ASP A 122 17.64 -20.99 17.47
C ASP A 122 16.99 -20.24 16.29
N ARG A 123 17.80 -19.77 15.35
CA ARG A 123 17.25 -19.44 14.02
C ARG A 123 17.03 -20.76 13.28
N PRO A 124 15.80 -21.12 12.89
CA PRO A 124 15.59 -22.25 11.99
C PRO A 124 16.41 -22.03 10.73
N ARG A 125 17.05 -23.10 10.25
CA ARG A 125 17.92 -23.04 9.08
C ARG A 125 17.09 -22.60 7.86
N PRO A 126 17.65 -21.84 6.91
CA PRO A 126 16.93 -21.51 5.68
C PRO A 126 16.56 -22.80 4.95
N GLY A 127 15.28 -23.18 5.01
CA GLY A 127 14.77 -24.46 4.53
C GLY A 127 13.76 -25.13 5.47
N GLU A 128 13.74 -24.80 6.77
CA GLU A 128 12.61 -25.12 7.64
C GLU A 128 11.56 -24.05 7.45
N SER A 129 10.40 -24.46 6.96
CA SER A 129 9.26 -23.62 6.63
C SER A 129 9.08 -22.52 7.68
N SER A 130 9.41 -21.28 7.31
CA SER A 130 8.69 -20.15 7.86
C SER A 130 7.24 -20.50 7.60
N GLU A 131 6.53 -20.93 8.65
CA GLU A 131 5.09 -21.10 8.59
C GLU A 131 4.58 -19.82 7.96
N MET A 132 4.20 -19.94 6.69
CA MET A 132 3.63 -18.86 5.93
C MET A 132 2.30 -18.70 6.64
N HIS A 133 2.28 -17.84 7.67
CA HIS A 133 1.08 -17.56 8.44
C HIS A 133 -0.05 -17.43 7.42
N ASP A 134 -1.16 -18.14 7.64
CA ASP A 134 -2.27 -18.09 6.72
C ASP A 134 -2.58 -16.61 6.43
N PRO A 135 -2.41 -16.11 5.20
CA PRO A 135 -2.66 -14.71 4.88
C PRO A 135 -4.11 -14.31 5.19
N ASN A 136 -5.02 -15.28 5.26
CA ASN A 136 -6.41 -15.09 5.68
C ASN A 136 -6.54 -14.93 7.21
N ALA A 137 -5.57 -15.37 8.00
CA ALA A 137 -5.54 -15.22 9.47
C ALA A 137 -4.80 -13.95 9.95
N MET A 138 -4.09 -13.26 9.05
CA MET A 138 -3.22 -12.11 9.38
C MET A 138 -3.95 -10.76 9.50
N THR A 139 -5.23 -10.68 9.19
CA THR A 139 -5.92 -9.39 8.95
C THR A 139 -6.92 -9.04 10.06
N LYS A 140 -6.42 -8.77 11.27
CA LYS A 140 -7.28 -8.46 12.43
C LYS A 140 -7.53 -6.98 12.67
N SER A 141 -6.89 -6.10 11.91
CA SER A 141 -7.02 -4.66 12.11
C SER A 141 -7.00 -3.85 10.81
N ILE A 142 -7.63 -2.68 10.88
CA ILE A 142 -7.64 -1.64 9.86
C ILE A 142 -6.99 -0.39 10.45
N LYS A 143 -6.42 0.48 9.61
CA LYS A 143 -5.98 1.82 10.05
C LYS A 143 -6.86 2.88 9.44
N VAL A 144 -7.36 3.78 10.26
CA VAL A 144 -8.27 4.85 9.84
C VAL A 144 -7.68 6.22 10.17
N SER A 145 -8.01 7.22 9.36
CA SER A 145 -7.75 8.61 9.70
C SER A 145 -8.72 9.59 9.03
N GLY A 146 -8.88 10.77 9.63
CA GLY A 146 -9.68 11.87 9.09
C GLY A 146 -11.19 11.72 9.25
N PHE A 147 -11.65 10.65 9.89
CA PHE A 147 -13.05 10.48 10.27
C PHE A 147 -13.42 11.46 11.39
N LYS A 148 -14.62 12.05 11.32
CA LYS A 148 -15.04 13.05 12.32
C LYS A 148 -15.33 12.45 13.71
N ASN A 149 -15.86 11.22 13.73
CA ASN A 149 -16.34 10.56 14.95
C ASN A 149 -15.52 9.31 15.33
N ILE A 150 -14.35 9.12 14.69
CA ILE A 150 -13.47 7.98 14.94
C ILE A 150 -12.07 8.55 15.15
N THR A 151 -11.44 8.22 16.27
CA THR A 151 -10.06 8.61 16.54
C THR A 151 -9.13 7.95 15.53
N ASP A 152 -8.25 8.75 14.93
CA ASP A 152 -7.20 8.26 14.02
C ASP A 152 -6.34 7.19 14.70
N GLY A 153 -6.10 6.08 14.00
CA GLY A 153 -5.33 4.96 14.55
C GLY A 153 -5.73 3.62 13.99
N ASN A 154 -5.33 2.56 14.69
CA ASN A 154 -5.70 1.19 14.34
C ASN A 154 -7.03 0.83 15.00
N LEU A 155 -7.94 0.22 14.25
CA LEU A 155 -9.18 -0.36 14.75
C LEU A 155 -9.14 -1.88 14.56
N PRO A 156 -9.76 -2.65 15.47
CA PRO A 156 -10.02 -4.06 15.24
C PRO A 156 -10.95 -4.27 14.03
N ALA A 157 -10.82 -5.42 13.36
CA ALA A 157 -11.70 -5.81 12.26
C ALA A 157 -13.17 -5.80 12.68
N ILE A 158 -13.47 -6.25 13.92
CA ILE A 158 -14.77 -6.08 14.56
C ILE A 158 -14.73 -4.80 15.39
N ASN A 159 -15.36 -3.74 14.91
CA ASN A 159 -15.38 -2.42 15.53
C ASN A 159 -16.81 -1.90 15.68
N PRO A 160 -17.07 -0.98 16.65
CA PRO A 160 -18.41 -0.45 16.89
C PRO A 160 -18.85 0.58 15.83
N TYR A 161 -18.01 0.91 14.85
CA TYR A 161 -18.28 1.97 13.88
C TYR A 161 -18.96 1.47 12.60
N GLY A 162 -19.20 0.16 12.49
CA GLY A 162 -19.86 -0.47 11.35
C GLY A 162 -18.98 -0.57 10.10
N ILE A 163 -17.68 -0.26 10.21
CA ILE A 163 -16.74 -0.43 9.11
C ILE A 163 -16.38 -1.92 9.04
N THR A 164 -16.59 -2.55 7.90
CA THR A 164 -16.26 -3.97 7.70
C THR A 164 -15.35 -4.13 6.50
N THR A 165 -14.45 -5.10 6.59
CA THR A 165 -13.45 -5.39 5.57
C THR A 165 -13.25 -6.88 5.46
N GLY A 166 -13.06 -7.37 4.24
CA GLY A 166 -12.87 -8.77 3.91
C GLY A 166 -11.83 -8.90 2.82
N MET A 167 -11.03 -9.95 2.88
CA MET A 167 -10.06 -10.25 1.83
C MET A 167 -9.87 -11.75 1.75
N HIS A 168 -9.84 -12.26 0.53
CA HIS A 168 -9.49 -13.64 0.23
C HIS A 168 -8.48 -13.68 -0.91
N ILE A 169 -7.60 -14.68 -0.88
CA ILE A 169 -6.68 -14.98 -1.97
C ILE A 169 -6.90 -16.42 -2.40
N HIS A 170 -7.44 -16.58 -3.61
CA HIS A 170 -7.66 -17.90 -4.18
C HIS A 170 -6.34 -18.57 -4.59
N PRO A 171 -6.31 -19.91 -4.75
CA PRO A 171 -5.08 -20.65 -5.07
C PRO A 171 -4.31 -20.19 -6.33
N ASN A 172 -5.01 -19.58 -7.28
CA ASN A 172 -4.44 -18.98 -8.49
C ASN A 172 -3.88 -17.56 -8.30
N LYS A 173 -3.83 -17.07 -7.06
CA LYS A 173 -3.42 -15.70 -6.65
C LYS A 173 -4.41 -14.61 -7.02
N ASP A 174 -5.66 -15.00 -7.26
CA ASP A 174 -6.74 -14.04 -7.46
C ASP A 174 -7.07 -13.42 -6.10
N LEU A 175 -6.87 -12.11 -6.02
CA LEU A 175 -7.22 -11.31 -4.87
C LEU A 175 -8.68 -10.89 -4.99
N ILE A 176 -9.46 -11.12 -3.93
CA ILE A 176 -10.74 -10.44 -3.71
C ILE A 176 -10.60 -9.60 -2.44
N TYR A 177 -10.92 -8.31 -2.56
CA TYR A 177 -10.85 -7.32 -1.49
C TYR A 177 -12.19 -6.61 -1.40
N GLU A 178 -12.75 -6.54 -0.19
CA GLU A 178 -14.07 -5.99 0.04
C GLU A 178 -14.10 -5.06 1.25
N LEU A 179 -14.95 -4.04 1.17
CA LEU A 179 -15.07 -3.03 2.20
C LEU A 179 -16.46 -2.41 2.21
N SER A 180 -17.00 -2.21 3.42
CA SER A 180 -18.21 -1.41 3.68
C SER A 180 -17.92 -0.31 4.70
N ILE A 181 -18.41 0.88 4.42
CA ILE A 181 -18.35 2.06 5.31
C ILE A 181 -19.76 2.65 5.43
N PRO A 182 -20.29 2.84 6.66
CA PRO A 182 -21.55 3.53 6.82
C PRO A 182 -21.47 4.99 6.32
N LEU A 183 -22.45 5.44 5.54
CA LEU A 183 -22.51 6.79 4.97
C LEU A 183 -22.45 7.88 6.05
N ALA A 184 -22.99 7.58 7.24
CA ALA A 184 -22.89 8.47 8.41
C ALA A 184 -21.43 8.76 8.84
N GLN A 185 -20.52 7.79 8.69
CA GLN A 185 -19.09 8.00 8.98
C GLN A 185 -18.43 8.97 7.99
N LEU A 186 -18.97 9.05 6.78
CA LEU A 186 -18.56 9.98 5.74
C LEU A 186 -19.27 11.35 5.83
N GLN A 187 -20.22 11.51 6.76
CA GLN A 187 -21.09 12.70 6.88
C GLN A 187 -21.89 12.97 5.60
N VAL A 188 -22.37 11.89 4.95
CA VAL A 188 -23.23 11.96 3.76
C VAL A 188 -24.47 11.08 3.93
N ASN A 189 -25.45 11.28 3.06
CA ASN A 189 -26.68 10.49 2.95
C ASN A 189 -27.14 10.46 1.47
N LEU A 190 -28.27 9.85 1.16
CA LEU A 190 -28.77 9.73 -0.22
C LEU A 190 -29.13 11.07 -0.89
N ASP A 191 -29.36 12.13 -0.11
CA ASP A 191 -29.60 13.48 -0.63
C ASP A 191 -28.31 14.22 -1.01
N PHE A 192 -27.16 13.61 -0.76
CA PHE A 192 -25.86 14.18 -1.07
C PHE A 192 -25.69 14.42 -2.58
N LYS A 193 -25.67 15.70 -2.97
CA LYS A 193 -25.67 16.13 -4.39
C LYS A 193 -24.28 16.17 -5.02
N LYS A 194 -23.23 16.24 -4.19
CA LYS A 194 -21.85 16.34 -4.67
C LYS A 194 -21.33 14.97 -5.07
N THR A 195 -20.24 14.99 -5.80
CA THR A 195 -19.50 13.79 -6.17
C THR A 195 -18.56 13.40 -5.03
N LEU A 196 -18.53 12.11 -4.72
CA LEU A 196 -17.49 11.49 -3.91
C LEU A 196 -16.26 11.27 -4.78
N VAL A 197 -15.10 11.67 -4.27
CA VAL A 197 -13.82 11.49 -4.96
C VAL A 197 -13.03 10.44 -4.21
N TYR A 198 -12.63 9.39 -4.92
CA TYR A 198 -11.89 8.27 -4.35
C TYR A 198 -10.47 8.28 -4.88
N ASN A 199 -9.54 7.95 -4.01
CA ASN A 199 -8.21 7.53 -4.39
C ASN A 199 -7.97 6.13 -3.85
N ILE A 200 -7.68 5.21 -4.77
CA ILE A 200 -7.32 3.84 -4.47
C ILE A 200 -5.82 3.74 -4.70
N LYS A 201 -5.08 3.49 -3.63
CA LYS A 201 -3.62 3.44 -3.65
C LYS A 201 -3.15 2.08 -3.18
N ILE A 202 -2.40 1.37 -4.02
CA ILE A 202 -1.62 0.21 -3.59
C ILE A 202 -0.39 0.75 -2.87
N ASN A 203 -0.27 0.47 -1.57
CA ASN A 203 0.91 0.89 -0.84
C ASN A 203 2.06 -0.04 -1.15
N GLN A 204 3.26 0.52 -1.16
CA GLN A 204 4.45 -0.28 -1.27
C GLN A 204 4.67 -1.02 0.05
N PRO A 205 5.18 -2.28 0.00
CA PRO A 205 5.84 -2.84 1.15
C PRO A 205 6.86 -1.80 1.59
N GLY A 206 6.69 -1.22 2.79
CA GLY A 206 7.77 -0.41 3.34
C GLY A 206 9.04 -1.25 3.31
N PRO A 207 10.24 -0.65 3.30
CA PRO A 207 11.35 -1.36 3.90
C PRO A 207 10.84 -1.73 5.29
N SER A 208 10.52 -3.00 5.48
CA SER A 208 10.46 -3.66 6.77
C SER A 208 11.53 -3.02 7.63
N ALA A 209 11.24 -2.71 8.88
CA ALA A 209 12.11 -2.10 9.90
C ALA A 209 13.52 -2.75 10.02
N PHE A 210 14.32 -2.65 8.95
CA PHE A 210 15.65 -3.17 8.68
C PHE A 210 16.55 -2.03 8.22
N ARG A 211 16.14 -0.78 8.44
CA ARG A 211 17.14 0.17 8.93
C ARG A 211 17.37 -0.16 10.38
N LYS A 212 18.27 -1.14 10.56
CA LYS A 212 19.25 -1.12 11.64
C LYS A 212 19.62 0.36 11.81
N ASP A 213 19.30 0.96 12.95
CA ASP A 213 19.94 2.18 13.42
C ASP A 213 21.42 1.87 13.65
N GLY A 214 22.10 1.56 12.56
CA GLY A 214 23.53 1.57 12.45
C GLY A 214 23.89 2.99 12.15
N ASN A 215 24.36 3.66 13.20
CA ASN A 215 25.31 4.77 13.12
C ASN A 215 24.74 6.19 13.20
N ARG A 216 24.11 6.56 14.32
CA ARG A 216 24.21 7.91 14.92
C ARG A 216 24.00 7.88 16.43
N SER A 217 25.10 7.77 17.19
CA SER A 217 25.40 8.60 18.37
C SER A 217 26.63 8.01 19.04
N MET A 218 27.83 8.48 18.65
CA MET A 218 28.96 8.44 19.57
C MET A 218 28.60 9.38 20.70
N SER A 219 28.28 8.81 21.85
CA SER A 219 28.10 9.52 23.11
C SER A 219 29.37 10.31 23.39
N GLU A 220 29.27 11.63 23.29
CA GLU A 220 30.05 12.55 24.12
C GLU A 220 29.88 12.15 25.58
N GLY A 221 31.00 12.05 26.30
CA GLY A 221 31.02 11.90 27.74
C GLY A 221 31.74 10.65 28.25
N MET A 222 33.07 10.65 28.20
CA MET A 222 33.83 10.22 29.39
C MET A 222 35.18 10.96 29.48
N PRO A 223 35.53 11.55 30.65
CA PRO A 223 36.74 12.32 30.86
C PRO A 223 37.96 11.42 31.13
N GLY A 224 39.16 12.04 31.05
CA GLY A 224 40.46 11.37 31.13
C GLY A 224 40.71 10.48 32.34
N GLY A 225 41.59 9.49 32.13
CA GLY A 225 42.14 8.62 33.16
C GLY A 225 43.53 8.13 32.76
N LYS A 226 44.51 8.53 33.56
CA LYS A 226 45.96 8.30 33.44
C LYS A 226 46.34 7.06 34.25
N GLY A 227 47.31 6.29 33.77
CA GLY A 227 48.00 5.22 34.55
C GLY A 227 47.46 3.80 34.24
N GLY A 228 48.26 2.74 34.23
CA GLY A 228 49.63 2.55 34.64
C GLY A 228 50.11 1.14 34.24
N ARG A 229 51.43 0.99 34.27
CA ARG A 229 52.20 -0.22 33.98
C ARG A 229 51.86 -1.39 34.92
N SER A 230 51.92 -2.63 34.42
CA SER A 230 52.52 -3.85 35.04
C SER A 230 52.04 -5.11 34.29
N ARG A 231 52.96 -5.90 33.70
CA ARG A 231 53.48 -7.22 34.17
C ARG A 231 52.39 -8.34 34.14
N MET A 232 52.58 -9.58 33.69
CA MET A 232 53.75 -10.44 33.49
C MET A 232 53.31 -11.74 32.77
N GLY A 233 54.22 -12.34 31.98
CA GLY A 233 54.37 -13.81 31.81
C GLY A 233 53.58 -14.44 30.65
N GLY A 234 54.13 -15.27 29.77
CA GLY A 234 55.43 -15.93 29.66
C GLY A 234 55.26 -17.24 28.88
N ASN A 235 56.26 -17.59 28.06
CA ASN A 235 56.50 -18.87 27.36
C ASN A 235 55.73 -19.20 26.06
N HIS A 236 56.35 -18.89 24.91
CA HIS A 236 56.93 -19.93 24.04
C HIS A 236 57.93 -19.33 23.05
N VAL A 237 59.16 -19.85 23.11
CA VAL A 237 60.23 -19.63 22.12
C VAL A 237 60.31 -20.90 21.28
N GLY A 238 60.14 -20.74 19.97
CA GLY A 238 60.41 -21.76 18.96
C GLY A 238 60.85 -21.05 17.69
N MET A 239 62.16 -20.87 17.55
CA MET A 239 62.82 -20.22 16.42
C MET A 239 63.09 -21.26 15.33
N SER A 240 62.99 -20.81 14.06
CA SER A 240 63.80 -21.21 12.90
C SER A 240 62.98 -21.68 11.70
N GLY A 241 63.25 -21.08 10.54
CA GLY A 241 62.78 -21.55 9.25
C GLY A 241 62.50 -20.43 8.26
N GLY A 242 63.55 -19.91 7.63
CA GLY A 242 63.43 -18.96 6.52
C GLY A 242 62.66 -19.55 5.32
N GLY A 243 61.99 -18.69 4.57
CA GLY A 243 61.18 -19.12 3.43
C GLY A 243 60.63 -17.94 2.63
N MET A 244 61.46 -17.49 1.70
CA MET A 244 61.18 -16.59 0.59
C MET A 244 59.85 -16.90 -0.13
N GLY A 245 59.12 -15.85 -0.52
CA GLY A 245 58.33 -15.85 -1.76
C GLY A 245 56.84 -16.19 -1.63
N GLY A 246 55.97 -15.21 -1.88
CA GLY A 246 54.54 -15.48 -1.95
C GLY A 246 53.62 -14.31 -2.28
N ASN A 247 54.08 -13.30 -3.03
CA ASN A 247 53.15 -12.33 -3.62
C ASN A 247 52.51 -12.94 -4.88
N ARG A 248 51.59 -13.89 -4.67
CA ARG A 248 50.65 -14.35 -5.71
C ARG A 248 49.29 -13.81 -5.35
N GLY A 249 48.96 -12.66 -5.94
CA GLY A 249 47.62 -12.15 -6.01
C GLY A 249 46.70 -13.20 -6.64
N ALA A 250 45.79 -13.73 -5.84
CA ALA A 250 44.72 -14.59 -6.28
C ALA A 250 43.43 -13.77 -6.29
N GLY A 251 42.92 -13.53 -7.50
CA GLY A 251 41.48 -13.52 -7.77
C GLY A 251 40.64 -12.40 -7.16
N ARG A 252 40.95 -11.13 -7.46
CA ARG A 252 39.84 -10.17 -7.62
C ARG A 252 39.11 -10.51 -8.91
N GLN A 253 38.12 -11.39 -8.80
CA GLN A 253 37.15 -11.60 -9.86
C GLN A 253 36.39 -10.28 -10.02
N ARG A 254 36.76 -9.54 -11.07
CA ARG A 254 36.00 -8.41 -11.59
C ARG A 254 34.61 -8.94 -11.93
N LEU A 255 33.64 -8.61 -11.09
CA LEU A 255 32.22 -8.70 -11.46
C LEU A 255 32.00 -7.80 -12.68
N PRO A 256 31.15 -8.20 -13.65
CA PRO A 256 30.87 -7.36 -14.79
C PRO A 256 30.19 -6.07 -14.33
N GLU A 257 30.87 -4.96 -14.58
CA GLU A 257 30.35 -3.61 -14.51
C GLU A 257 29.33 -3.46 -15.65
N GLY A 258 28.07 -3.75 -15.33
CA GLY A 258 27.03 -3.85 -16.35
C GLY A 258 25.71 -4.44 -15.87
N ALA A 259 25.32 -4.18 -14.63
CA ALA A 259 23.93 -4.31 -14.22
C ALA A 259 23.57 -3.01 -13.52
N GLY A 260 23.23 -2.00 -14.34
CA GLY A 260 22.49 -0.85 -13.86
C GLY A 260 21.32 -1.41 -13.07
N GLU A 261 21.36 -1.13 -11.78
CA GLU A 261 20.35 -1.52 -10.82
C GLU A 261 19.04 -0.86 -11.26
N ASN A 262 18.27 -1.56 -12.10
CA ASN A 262 16.86 -1.30 -12.27
C ASN A 262 16.13 -1.78 -11.00
N THR A 263 16.56 -1.30 -9.82
CA THR A 263 15.62 -0.93 -8.77
C THR A 263 14.94 0.36 -9.24
N ALA A 264 14.17 0.23 -10.33
CA ALA A 264 12.99 1.05 -10.49
C ALA A 264 12.11 0.66 -9.30
N GLY A 265 12.37 1.33 -8.16
CA GLY A 265 11.57 1.18 -6.96
C GLY A 265 10.13 1.28 -7.41
N MET A 266 9.37 0.20 -7.20
CA MET A 266 8.00 0.10 -7.66
C MET A 266 7.29 1.34 -7.10
N LYS A 267 7.01 2.31 -7.97
CA LYS A 267 6.39 3.56 -7.53
C LYS A 267 5.04 3.16 -6.96
N SER A 268 4.65 3.69 -5.81
CA SER A 268 3.28 3.48 -5.33
C SER A 268 2.32 3.90 -6.43
N SER A 269 1.44 3.00 -6.83
CA SER A 269 0.50 3.23 -7.91
C SER A 269 -0.86 3.58 -7.29
N ASP A 270 -1.39 4.72 -7.70
CA ASP A 270 -2.70 5.20 -7.29
C ASP A 270 -3.47 5.73 -8.49
N PHE A 271 -4.78 5.81 -8.33
CA PHE A 271 -5.65 6.47 -9.31
C PHE A 271 -6.82 7.16 -8.62
N TRP A 272 -7.37 8.15 -9.30
CA TRP A 272 -8.45 8.98 -8.79
C TRP A 272 -9.70 8.81 -9.62
N ILE A 273 -10.82 8.52 -8.96
CA ILE A 273 -12.13 8.36 -9.59
C ILE A 273 -13.18 9.21 -8.88
N LYS A 274 -14.30 9.43 -9.57
CA LYS A 274 -15.36 10.35 -9.18
C LYS A 274 -16.71 9.69 -9.39
N TYR A 275 -17.46 9.47 -8.32
CA TYR A 275 -18.80 8.88 -8.39
C TYR A 275 -19.82 9.65 -7.57
N LYS A 276 -21.07 9.66 -8.03
CA LYS A 276 -22.22 10.07 -7.21
C LYS A 276 -22.84 8.84 -6.53
N LEU A 277 -23.47 9.05 -5.38
CA LEU A 277 -24.29 8.01 -4.77
C LEU A 277 -25.45 7.64 -5.70
N ALA A 278 -25.73 6.35 -5.77
CA ALA A 278 -26.91 5.81 -6.40
C ALA A 278 -28.13 6.09 -5.53
N LYS A 279 -29.24 6.43 -6.19
CA LYS A 279 -30.55 6.62 -5.54
C LYS A 279 -31.41 5.39 -5.80
N ALA A 280 -32.39 5.17 -4.92
CA ALA A 280 -33.50 4.25 -5.18
C ALA A 280 -34.30 4.69 -6.42
#